data_AF-A0A9D4XZA7-F1
#
_entry.id   AF-A0A9D4XZA7-F1
#
_cell.length_a   1.000
_cell.length_b   1.000
_cell.length_c   1.000
_cell.angle_alpha   90.00
_cell.angle_beta   90.00
_cell.angle_gamma   90.00
#
_symmetry.space_group_name_H-M   'P 1'
#
loop_
_entity.id
_entity.type
_entity.pdbx_description
1 polymer ?
#
loop_
_entity_poly.entity_id
_entity_poly.type
_entity_poly.pdbx_seq_one_letter_code
_entity_poly.pdbx_strand_id
1 'polypeptide(L)'
;MAALVSERFSSTQKLKVLNEDIVKCHVRSHISSLYGNTKEIDSDNRKAKVVANIPFYISTDVIKLLLPMGDIFSEVVLLLQEETALRLVEPSLRTPEYRPINVFVNFYSDPEYKFKVERTNFFPQPNVDAAVVSFKLKQPSEYPYVSSSKSFFAVVAALSLSYIVMN
;
A
#
# COMPACT_ATOMS: atom_id res chain seq x y z
N MET A 1 -21.31 3.11 5.00
CA MET A 1 -20.62 3.75 3.84
C MET A 1 -20.89 3.01 2.53
N ALA A 2 -20.61 1.71 2.42
CA ALA A 2 -20.78 0.96 1.17
C ALA A 2 -22.17 1.12 0.50
N ALA A 3 -23.25 1.02 1.27
CA ALA A 3 -24.62 1.20 0.74
C ALA A 3 -24.83 2.58 0.07
N LEU A 4 -24.36 3.66 0.71
CA LEU A 4 -24.47 5.02 0.16
C LEU A 4 -23.66 5.19 -1.13
N VAL A 5 -22.49 4.54 -1.22
CA VAL A 5 -21.67 4.55 -2.44
C VAL A 5 -22.41 3.81 -3.56
N SER A 6 -22.93 2.62 -3.28
CA SER A 6 -23.71 1.85 -4.26
C SER A 6 -24.94 2.61 -4.75
N GLU A 7 -25.66 3.28 -3.86
CA GLU A 7 -26.82 4.09 -4.19
C GLU A 7 -26.44 5.30 -5.06
N ARG A 8 -25.46 6.09 -4.61
CA ARG A 8 -25.00 7.30 -5.31
C ARG A 8 -24.51 7.02 -6.73
N PHE A 9 -23.92 5.85 -6.95
CA PHE A 9 -23.34 5.44 -8.22
C PHE A 9 -24.13 4.29 -8.89
N SER A 10 -25.41 4.13 -8.55
CA SER A 10 -26.27 3.07 -9.09
C SER A 10 -26.44 3.10 -10.61
N SER A 11 -26.25 4.26 -11.24
CA SER A 11 -26.38 4.43 -12.70
C SER A 11 -25.16 3.99 -13.50
N THR A 12 -24.01 3.73 -12.87
CA THR A 12 -22.78 3.33 -13.57
C THR A 12 -22.54 1.83 -13.48
N GLN A 13 -22.27 1.20 -14.63
CA GLN A 13 -21.82 -0.19 -14.70
C GLN A 13 -20.30 -0.34 -14.49
N LYS A 14 -19.57 0.76 -14.29
CA LYS A 14 -18.10 0.78 -14.13
C LYS A 14 -17.65 0.67 -12.67
N LEU A 15 -18.58 0.49 -11.74
CA LEU A 15 -18.30 0.42 -10.30
C LEU A 15 -18.73 -0.93 -9.73
N LYS A 16 -17.81 -1.58 -9.01
CA LYS A 16 -18.10 -2.71 -8.13
C LYS A 16 -17.79 -2.30 -6.70
N VAL A 17 -18.79 -2.34 -5.82
CA VAL A 17 -18.63 -2.04 -4.39
C VAL A 17 -18.50 -3.35 -3.63
N LEU A 18 -17.45 -3.47 -2.83
CA LEU A 18 -17.22 -4.60 -1.94
C LEU A 18 -17.35 -4.12 -0.48
N ASN A 19 -18.14 -4.83 0.32
CA ASN A 19 -18.34 -4.50 1.73
C ASN A 19 -17.57 -5.50 2.61
N GLU A 20 -16.24 -5.37 2.60
CA GLU A 20 -15.33 -6.25 3.30
C GLU A 20 -14.25 -5.44 4.03
N ASP A 21 -13.67 -6.04 5.08
CA ASP A 21 -12.49 -5.52 5.75
C ASP A 21 -11.27 -5.72 4.84
N ILE A 22 -10.66 -4.63 4.37
CA ILE A 22 -9.55 -4.68 3.42
C ILE A 22 -8.37 -5.51 3.95
N VAL A 23 -8.12 -5.51 5.27
CA VAL A 23 -6.98 -6.25 5.88
C VAL A 23 -7.23 -7.76 5.88
N LYS A 24 -8.50 -8.17 5.77
CA LYS A 24 -8.93 -9.59 5.69
C LYS A 24 -9.39 -9.98 4.29
N CYS A 25 -9.42 -9.05 3.36
CA CYS A 25 -9.97 -9.23 2.03
C CYS A 25 -9.02 -10.05 1.15
N HIS A 26 -9.59 -10.98 0.38
CA HIS A 26 -8.85 -11.74 -0.61
C HIS A 26 -8.76 -10.95 -1.93
N VAL A 27 -7.97 -9.87 -1.92
CA VAL A 27 -7.82 -8.91 -3.03
C VAL A 27 -7.59 -9.62 -4.37
N ARG A 28 -6.70 -10.63 -4.39
CA ARG A 28 -6.39 -11.43 -5.59
C ARG A 28 -7.63 -12.10 -6.19
N SER A 29 -8.51 -12.65 -5.36
CA SER A 29 -9.74 -13.31 -5.82
C SER A 29 -10.69 -12.32 -6.48
N HIS A 30 -10.86 -11.13 -5.88
CA HIS A 30 -11.71 -10.10 -6.47
C HIS A 30 -11.16 -9.58 -7.79
N ILE A 31 -9.85 -9.30 -7.86
CA ILE A 31 -9.20 -8.82 -9.07
C ILE A 31 -9.28 -9.87 -10.19
N SER A 32 -9.01 -11.15 -9.89
CA SER A 32 -9.13 -12.24 -10.86
C SER A 32 -10.56 -12.37 -11.42
N SER A 33 -11.59 -12.19 -10.58
CA SER A 33 -12.99 -12.21 -11.01
C SER A 33 -13.36 -11.07 -11.97
N LEU A 34 -12.65 -9.94 -11.90
CA LEU A 34 -12.86 -8.81 -12.80
C LEU A 34 -12.21 -9.05 -14.15
N TYR A 35 -10.98 -9.59 -14.15
CA TYR A 35 -10.26 -9.92 -15.38
C TYR A 35 -10.85 -11.13 -16.13
N GLY A 36 -11.37 -12.14 -15.44
CA GLY A 36 -11.97 -13.33 -16.07
C GLY A 36 -13.23 -13.05 -16.91
N ASN A 37 -13.89 -11.92 -16.69
CA ASN A 37 -15.05 -11.48 -17.48
C ASN A 37 -14.66 -10.64 -18.71
N THR A 38 -13.38 -10.26 -18.86
CA THR A 38 -12.88 -9.49 -20.01
C THR A 38 -12.16 -10.45 -20.97
N LYS A 39 -12.93 -11.21 -21.76
CA LYS A 39 -12.43 -12.16 -22.78
C LYS A 39 -11.68 -11.49 -23.97
N GLU A 40 -11.45 -10.18 -23.94
CA GLU A 40 -10.80 -9.42 -25.01
C GLU A 40 -9.62 -8.56 -24.52
N ILE A 41 -8.79 -9.08 -23.62
CA ILE A 41 -7.50 -8.44 -23.36
C ILE A 41 -6.42 -9.46 -23.64
N ASP A 42 -5.99 -9.42 -24.90
CA ASP A 42 -4.73 -9.94 -25.41
C ASP A 42 -3.63 -9.81 -24.36
N SER A 43 -2.98 -10.93 -24.03
CA SER A 43 -1.51 -11.17 -23.95
C SER A 43 -0.55 -10.07 -23.42
N ASP A 44 -1.06 -9.01 -22.80
CA ASP A 44 -0.30 -7.82 -22.43
C ASP A 44 -0.44 -7.52 -20.94
N ASN A 45 0.66 -7.05 -20.38
CA ASN A 45 1.03 -6.94 -18.96
C ASN A 45 0.21 -5.89 -18.19
N ARG A 46 -1.13 -5.85 -18.35
CA ARG A 46 -2.03 -4.83 -17.78
C ARG A 46 -2.26 -5.06 -16.30
N LYS A 47 -1.40 -4.45 -15.50
CA LYS A 47 -1.54 -4.36 -14.04
C LYS A 47 -2.51 -3.26 -13.64
N ALA A 48 -3.30 -3.49 -12.61
CA ALA A 48 -4.18 -2.48 -12.04
C ALA A 48 -3.39 -1.46 -11.21
N LYS A 49 -4.05 -0.36 -10.84
CA LYS A 49 -3.53 0.61 -9.88
C LYS A 49 -4.44 0.65 -8.66
N VAL A 50 -3.86 0.90 -7.49
CA VAL A 50 -4.60 1.14 -6.26
C VAL A 50 -4.52 2.61 -5.91
N VAL A 51 -5.67 3.21 -5.58
CA VAL A 51 -5.74 4.56 -5.02
C VAL A 51 -6.63 4.51 -3.80
N ALA A 52 -6.16 5.01 -2.66
CA ALA A 52 -6.98 5.01 -1.45
C ALA A 52 -6.65 6.16 -0.50
N ASN A 53 -7.70 6.72 0.10
CA ASN A 53 -7.61 7.50 1.33
C ASN A 53 -7.98 6.57 2.49
N ILE A 54 -6.97 6.05 3.19
CA ILE A 54 -7.15 5.02 4.21
C ILE A 54 -7.15 5.62 5.63
N PRO A 55 -7.91 5.05 6.57
CA PRO A 55 -7.76 5.39 7.98
C PRO A 55 -6.32 5.17 8.44
N PHE A 56 -5.75 6.15 9.13
CA PHE A 56 -4.32 6.17 9.43
C PHE A 56 -3.85 4.98 10.29
N TYR A 57 -4.70 4.48 11.18
CA TYR A 57 -4.36 3.38 12.09
C TYR A 57 -4.16 2.03 11.40
N ILE A 58 -4.69 1.81 10.18
CA ILE A 58 -4.49 0.58 9.41
C ILE A 58 -3.46 0.71 8.29
N SER A 59 -2.83 1.88 8.15
CA SER A 59 -1.97 2.19 7.00
C SER A 59 -0.85 1.17 6.80
N THR A 60 -0.19 0.76 7.88
CA THR A 60 0.90 -0.21 7.83
C THR A 60 0.43 -1.59 7.36
N ASP A 61 -0.75 -2.04 7.80
CA ASP A 61 -1.29 -3.34 7.39
C ASP A 61 -1.72 -3.34 5.93
N VAL A 62 -2.33 -2.24 5.47
CA VAL A 62 -2.68 -2.05 4.06
C VAL A 62 -1.43 -2.05 3.17
N ILE A 63 -0.35 -1.36 3.59
CA ILE A 63 0.94 -1.37 2.87
C ILE A 63 1.51 -2.79 2.80
N LYS A 64 1.55 -3.51 3.93
CA LYS A 64 2.07 -4.89 3.98
C LYS A 64 1.24 -5.86 3.13
N LEU A 65 -0.05 -5.61 3.00
CA LEU A 65 -0.94 -6.38 2.13
C LEU A 65 -0.69 -6.09 0.64
N LEU A 66 -0.62 -4.82 0.26
CA LEU A 66 -0.67 -4.40 -1.15
C LEU A 66 0.70 -4.43 -1.86
N LEU A 67 1.78 -3.99 -1.20
CA LEU A 67 3.07 -3.86 -1.90
C LEU A 67 3.62 -5.17 -2.48
N PRO A 68 3.46 -6.34 -1.82
CA PRO A 68 3.92 -7.62 -2.39
C PRO A 68 3.16 -8.07 -3.65
N MET A 69 2.09 -7.39 -4.03
CA MET A 69 1.22 -7.74 -5.15
C MET A 69 1.65 -7.06 -6.47
N GLY A 70 2.96 -6.87 -6.68
CA GLY A 70 3.54 -6.26 -7.89
C GLY A 70 3.33 -7.07 -9.18
N ASP A 71 2.82 -8.29 -9.09
CA ASP A 71 2.37 -9.10 -10.21
C ASP A 71 1.00 -8.65 -10.75
N ILE A 72 0.12 -8.11 -9.90
CA ILE A 72 -1.22 -7.64 -10.29
C ILE A 72 -1.38 -6.12 -10.27
N PHE A 73 -0.55 -5.41 -9.50
CA PHE A 73 -0.57 -3.95 -9.41
C PHE A 73 0.73 -3.34 -9.94
N SER A 74 0.63 -2.24 -10.68
CA SER A 74 1.81 -1.46 -11.10
C SER A 74 2.16 -0.36 -10.09
N GLU A 75 1.16 0.14 -9.38
CA GLU A 75 1.30 1.33 -8.54
C GLU A 75 0.23 1.35 -7.45
N VAL A 76 0.63 1.77 -6.26
CA VAL A 76 -0.25 2.01 -5.12
C VAL A 76 -0.08 3.46 -4.69
N VAL A 77 -1.16 4.24 -4.69
CA VAL A 77 -1.17 5.66 -4.29
C VAL A 77 -2.04 5.82 -3.06
N LEU A 78 -1.45 6.25 -1.95
CA LEU A 78 -2.12 6.34 -0.66
C LEU A 78 -2.06 7.77 -0.11
N LEU A 79 -3.14 8.17 0.54
CA LEU A 79 -3.12 9.29 1.47
C LEU A 79 -2.77 8.78 2.87
N LEU A 80 -1.67 9.26 3.44
CA LEU A 80 -1.14 8.87 4.75
C LEU A 80 -0.96 10.10 5.63
N GLN A 81 -0.73 9.91 6.94
CA GLN A 81 -0.21 11.00 7.78
C GLN A 81 1.14 11.45 7.21
N GLU A 82 1.41 12.76 7.25
CA GLU A 82 2.63 13.31 6.67
C GLU A 82 3.90 12.70 7.31
N GLU A 83 3.94 12.56 8.64
CA GLU A 83 5.06 11.90 9.33
C GLU A 83 5.25 10.46 8.84
N THR A 84 4.16 9.71 8.66
CA THR A 84 4.22 8.34 8.15
C THR A 84 4.70 8.31 6.70
N ALA A 85 4.24 9.24 5.87
CA ALA A 85 4.69 9.37 4.49
C ALA A 85 6.19 9.63 4.39
N LEU A 86 6.69 10.64 5.12
CA LEU A 86 8.12 10.95 5.19
C LEU A 86 8.93 9.76 5.69
N ARG A 87 8.45 9.09 6.75
CA ARG A 87 9.08 7.90 7.29
C ARG A 87 9.28 6.78 6.26
N LEU A 88 8.29 6.56 5.39
CA LEU A 88 8.31 5.47 4.40
C LEU A 88 9.15 5.82 3.16
N VAL A 89 9.22 7.10 2.79
CA VAL A 89 9.93 7.57 1.60
C VAL A 89 11.39 7.88 1.88
N GLU A 90 11.72 8.39 3.08
CA GLU A 90 13.07 8.82 3.43
C GLU A 90 13.83 7.75 4.22
N PRO A 91 14.80 7.05 3.61
CA PRO A 91 15.59 6.02 4.29
C PRO A 91 16.60 6.63 5.28
N SER A 92 16.86 7.94 5.18
CA SER A 92 17.88 8.68 5.92
C SER A 92 17.50 9.03 7.35
N LEU A 93 16.26 8.82 7.79
CA LEU A 93 15.84 9.05 9.17
C LEU A 93 16.50 7.99 10.06
N ARG A 94 17.58 8.39 10.75
CA ARG A 94 18.54 7.53 11.48
C ARG A 94 17.98 6.96 12.78
N THR A 95 16.85 6.28 12.73
CA THR A 95 16.17 5.73 13.90
C THR A 95 15.98 4.21 13.72
N PRO A 96 16.23 3.38 14.76
CA PRO A 96 16.21 1.92 14.64
C PRO A 96 14.86 1.34 14.18
N GLU A 97 13.75 1.93 14.63
CA GLU A 97 12.37 1.50 14.30
C GLU A 97 11.99 1.82 12.84
N TYR A 98 12.65 2.79 12.21
CA TYR A 98 12.40 3.15 10.81
C TYR A 98 12.97 2.12 9.83
N ARG A 99 13.89 1.25 10.27
CA ARG A 99 14.61 0.34 9.37
C ARG A 99 13.74 -0.78 8.79
N PRO A 100 12.91 -1.52 9.55
CA PRO A 100 12.24 -2.71 9.00
C PRO A 100 11.19 -2.39 7.94
N ILE A 101 10.33 -1.40 8.19
CA ILE A 101 9.27 -1.04 7.24
C ILE A 101 9.86 -0.42 5.98
N ASN A 102 10.94 0.36 6.08
CA ASN A 102 11.59 0.95 4.92
C ASN A 102 12.27 -0.12 4.07
N VAL A 103 12.91 -1.12 4.69
CA VAL A 103 13.42 -2.29 3.95
C VAL A 103 12.28 -3.02 3.25
N PHE A 104 11.14 -3.23 3.90
CA PHE A 104 9.96 -3.85 3.28
C PHE A 104 9.44 -3.06 2.08
N VAL A 105 9.23 -1.75 2.24
CA VAL A 105 8.75 -0.86 1.18
C VAL A 105 9.70 -0.86 -0.02
N ASN A 106 11.00 -0.67 0.23
CA ASN A 106 12.01 -0.62 -0.83
C ASN A 106 12.24 -1.98 -1.51
N PHE A 107 12.01 -3.08 -0.80
CA PHE A 107 12.09 -4.42 -1.39
C PHE A 107 11.02 -4.61 -2.48
N TYR A 108 9.79 -4.15 -2.23
CA TYR A 108 8.65 -4.37 -3.12
C TYR A 108 8.34 -3.20 -4.06
N SER A 109 8.87 -2.02 -3.80
CA SER A 109 8.48 -0.81 -4.53
C SER A 109 9.55 0.27 -4.52
N ASP A 110 9.34 1.28 -5.35
CA ASP A 110 10.05 2.56 -5.29
C ASP A 110 9.05 3.61 -4.73
N PRO A 111 9.18 4.01 -3.45
CA PRO A 111 8.31 4.98 -2.81
C PRO A 111 8.66 6.42 -3.23
N GLU A 112 7.65 7.27 -3.39
CA GLU A 112 7.83 8.68 -3.73
C GLU A 112 6.79 9.55 -3.01
N TYR A 113 7.27 10.56 -2.29
CA TYR A 113 6.42 11.59 -1.68
C TYR A 113 5.94 12.53 -2.79
N LYS A 114 4.62 12.63 -3.00
CA LYS A 114 4.06 13.44 -4.08
C LYS A 114 3.79 14.88 -3.63
N PHE A 115 2.96 15.05 -2.61
CA PHE A 115 2.64 16.37 -2.07
C PHE A 115 1.93 16.27 -0.70
N LYS A 116 2.07 17.34 0.08
CA LYS A 116 1.35 17.54 1.35
C LYS A 116 -0.12 17.88 1.11
N VAL A 117 -0.99 17.40 1.99
CA VAL A 117 -2.41 17.77 2.06
C VAL A 117 -2.71 18.30 3.46
N GLU A 118 -3.05 19.59 3.53
CA GLU A 118 -3.36 20.25 4.81
C GLU A 118 -4.58 19.61 5.49
N ARG A 119 -4.52 19.45 6.81
CA ARG A 119 -5.60 18.86 7.61
C ARG A 119 -6.94 19.60 7.50
N THR A 120 -6.92 20.88 7.12
CA THR A 120 -8.10 21.72 6.92
C THR A 120 -8.96 21.26 5.73
N ASN A 121 -8.44 20.41 4.86
CA ASN A 121 -9.16 19.82 3.73
C ASN A 121 -10.03 18.61 4.11
N PHE A 122 -10.12 18.26 5.39
CA PHE A 122 -10.82 17.06 5.87
C PHE A 122 -11.99 17.40 6.80
N PHE A 123 -12.98 16.51 6.81
CA PHE A 123 -14.10 16.56 7.75
C PHE A 123 -14.39 15.15 8.32
N PRO A 124 -14.37 14.96 9.66
CA PRO A 124 -13.85 15.91 10.64
C PRO A 124 -12.35 16.19 10.43
N GLN A 125 -11.90 17.38 10.86
CA GLN A 125 -10.50 17.77 10.74
C GLN A 125 -9.62 16.88 11.66
N PRO A 126 -8.55 16.24 11.13
CA PRO A 126 -7.61 15.48 11.95
C PRO A 126 -6.62 16.40 12.68
N ASN A 127 -5.88 15.83 13.63
CA ASN A 127 -4.88 16.56 14.43
C ASN A 127 -3.56 16.82 13.68
N VAL A 128 -3.32 16.09 12.59
CA VAL A 128 -2.07 16.12 11.83
C VAL A 128 -2.37 16.31 10.35
N ASP A 129 -1.37 16.83 9.62
CA ASP A 129 -1.45 16.94 8.17
C ASP A 129 -1.25 15.57 7.50
N ALA A 130 -1.70 15.48 6.25
CA ALA A 130 -1.59 14.29 5.45
C ALA A 130 -0.63 14.51 4.27
N ALA A 131 -0.29 13.44 3.58
CA ALA A 131 0.49 13.48 2.36
C ALA A 131 0.07 12.38 1.40
N VAL A 132 0.12 12.68 0.11
CA VAL A 132 -0.04 11.68 -0.95
C VAL A 132 1.33 11.07 -1.24
N VAL A 133 1.39 9.75 -1.19
CA VAL A 133 2.59 8.94 -1.49
C VAL A 133 2.23 7.93 -2.56
N SER A 134 3.12 7.75 -3.54
CA SER A 134 3.02 6.65 -4.48
C SER A 134 4.09 5.60 -4.21
N PHE A 135 3.75 4.35 -4.47
CA PHE A 135 4.65 3.22 -4.46
C PHE A 135 4.58 2.57 -5.84
N LYS A 136 5.61 2.80 -6.66
CA LYS A 136 5.74 2.08 -7.94
C LYS A 136 6.16 0.66 -7.64
N LEU A 137 5.31 -0.33 -7.92
CA LEU A 137 5.60 -1.71 -7.53
C LEU A 137 6.58 -2.36 -8.50
N LYS A 138 7.52 -3.10 -7.93
CA LYS A 138 8.48 -3.94 -8.66
C LYS A 138 7.77 -5.20 -9.13
N GLN A 139 8.15 -5.69 -10.31
CA GLN A 139 7.73 -7.02 -10.74
C GLN A 139 8.45 -8.08 -9.90
N PRO A 140 7.88 -9.30 -9.74
CA PRO A 140 8.56 -10.36 -9.00
C PRO A 140 9.98 -10.68 -9.49
N SER A 141 10.25 -10.49 -10.78
CA SER A 141 11.58 -10.67 -11.38
C SER A 141 12.60 -9.58 -11.00
N GLU A 142 12.15 -8.45 -10.45
CA GLU A 142 12.98 -7.33 -10.03
C GLU A 142 13.27 -7.34 -8.51
N TYR A 143 12.66 -8.26 -7.75
CA TYR A 143 12.90 -8.36 -6.32
C TYR A 143 14.36 -8.75 -6.02
N PRO A 144 14.97 -8.19 -4.97
CA PRO A 144 16.28 -8.65 -4.52
C PRO A 144 16.27 -10.15 -4.24
N TYR A 145 17.31 -10.85 -4.70
CA TYR A 145 17.42 -12.29 -4.46
C TYR A 145 17.57 -12.59 -2.98
N VAL A 146 16.61 -13.35 -2.44
CA VAL A 146 16.61 -13.86 -1.07
C VAL A 146 16.14 -15.31 -1.08
N SER A 147 16.68 -16.14 -0.20
CA SER A 147 16.30 -17.56 -0.11
C SER A 147 14.83 -17.75 0.26
N SER A 148 14.29 -16.87 1.10
CA SER A 148 12.88 -16.80 1.45
C SER A 148 12.56 -15.40 1.97
N SER A 149 11.58 -14.73 1.37
CA SER A 149 11.13 -13.40 1.83
C SER A 149 10.67 -13.44 3.28
N LYS A 150 10.02 -14.53 3.72
CA LYS A 150 9.59 -14.69 5.11
C LYS A 150 10.78 -14.69 6.08
N SER A 151 11.81 -15.49 5.79
CA SER A 151 13.00 -15.57 6.63
C SER A 151 13.78 -14.26 6.60
N PHE A 152 13.89 -13.63 5.44
CA PHE A 152 14.55 -12.34 5.28
C PHE A 152 13.90 -11.27 6.16
N PHE A 153 12.58 -11.08 6.07
CA PHE A 153 11.90 -10.07 6.89
C PHE A 153 11.86 -10.41 8.38
N ALA A 154 11.89 -11.70 8.76
CA ALA A 154 12.04 -12.11 10.15
C ALA A 154 13.40 -11.67 10.72
N VAL A 155 14.49 -11.82 9.96
CA VAL A 155 15.83 -11.35 10.35
C VAL A 155 15.88 -9.83 10.42
N VAL A 156 15.32 -9.13 9.43
CA VAL A 156 15.26 -7.65 9.42
C VAL A 156 14.53 -7.13 10.67
N ALA A 157 13.42 -7.76 11.06
CA ALA A 157 12.69 -7.41 12.27
C ALA A 157 13.48 -7.71 13.56
N ALA A 158 14.18 -8.85 13.62
CA ALA A 158 15.01 -9.20 14.77
C ALA A 158 16.17 -8.20 14.98
N LEU A 159 16.84 -7.80 13.90
CA LEU A 159 17.96 -6.84 13.96
C LEU A 159 17.54 -5.47 14.47
N SER A 160 16.31 -5.00 14.17
CA SER A 160 15.82 -3.75 14.75
C SER A 160 15.61 -3.81 16.26
N LEU A 161 15.19 -4.97 16.80
CA LEU A 161 14.96 -5.15 18.24
C LEU A 161 16.28 -5.17 19.01
N SER A 162 17.32 -5.84 18.49
CA SER A 162 18.63 -5.89 19.14
C SER A 162 19.29 -4.51 19.26
N TYR A 163 19.12 -3.63 18.27
CA TYR A 163 19.65 -2.26 18.33
C TYR A 163 18.94 -1.36 19.36
N ILE A 164 17.67 -1.63 19.66
CA ILE A 164 16.89 -0.89 20.68
C ILE A 164 17.26 -1.36 22.09
N VAL A 165 17.59 -2.65 22.27
CA VAL A 165 17.96 -3.19 23.60
C VAL A 165 19.40 -2.83 24.01
N MET A 166 20.26 -2.50 23.03
CA MET A 166 21.68 -2.19 23.26
C MET A 166 21.99 -0.69 23.43
N ASN A 167 21.01 0.20 23.31
CA ASN A 167 21.16 1.64 23.52
C ASN A 167 20.10 2.16 24.49
#